data_AF-A0A6N4T9P2-F1
#
_entry.id   AF-A0A6N4T9P2-F1
#
_cell.length_a   1.000
_cell.length_b   1.000
_cell.length_c   1.000
_cell.angle_alpha   90.00
_cell.angle_beta   90.00
_cell.angle_gamma   90.00
#
_symmetry.space_group_name_H-M   'P 1'
#
loop_
_entity.id
_entity.type
_entity.pdbx_description
1 polymer ?
#
loop_
_entity_poly.entity_id
_entity_poly.type
_entity_poly.pdbx_seq_one_letter_code
_entity_poly.pdbx_strand_id
1 'polypeptide(L)'
;MTNKTRKQLIDDYLKELPGPALGKEDSFWANVTPVGREFGSKDYERLLDHDHLVRTAMTSVDPACLALRVFLDDERATPEGWVRVYWPNEAIDLLETNAVAEISLEHDLGNDQRGTGYDVVLWIEEAVALHGFKPPKMTVHSANSSARQKMEAGIRAIEQSVLVRKEMT
;
A
#
# COMPACT_ATOMS: atom_id res chain seq x y z
N MET A 1 12.43 -21.24 10.17
CA MET A 1 12.42 -20.09 9.24
C MET A 1 11.78 -18.93 9.99
N THR A 2 12.54 -17.90 10.31
CA THR A 2 12.08 -16.78 11.15
C THR A 2 11.19 -15.84 10.34
N ASN A 3 9.93 -15.68 10.77
CA ASN A 3 9.01 -14.69 10.20
C ASN A 3 9.63 -13.29 10.39
N LYS A 4 9.84 -12.59 9.28
CA LYS A 4 10.30 -11.20 9.30
C LYS A 4 9.20 -10.34 9.93
N THR A 5 9.59 -9.47 10.84
CA THR A 5 8.68 -8.50 11.46
C THR A 5 8.23 -7.45 10.45
N ARG A 6 7.06 -6.82 10.70
CA ARG A 6 6.52 -5.70 9.89
C ARG A 6 7.56 -4.64 9.53
N LYS A 7 8.43 -4.31 10.48
CA LYS A 7 9.53 -3.36 10.28
C LYS A 7 10.55 -3.87 9.26
N GLN A 8 10.92 -5.15 9.32
CA GLN A 8 11.91 -5.75 8.43
C GLN A 8 11.41 -5.86 6.98
N LEU A 9 10.12 -6.13 6.77
CA LEU A 9 9.55 -6.18 5.41
C LEU A 9 9.54 -4.79 4.75
N ILE A 10 9.20 -3.76 5.51
CA ILE A 10 9.22 -2.36 5.03
C ILE A 10 10.67 -1.91 4.79
N ASP A 11 11.59 -2.20 5.72
CA ASP A 11 13.00 -1.85 5.59
C ASP A 11 13.66 -2.54 4.38
N ASP A 12 13.28 -3.78 4.07
CA ASP A 12 13.78 -4.52 2.90
C ASP A 12 13.20 -3.95 1.60
N TYR A 13 11.90 -3.63 1.56
CA TYR A 13 11.26 -3.00 0.39
C TYR A 13 11.88 -1.62 0.07
N LEU A 14 12.14 -0.80 1.10
CA LEU A 14 12.77 0.52 0.93
C LEU A 14 14.21 0.46 0.42
N LYS A 15 14.93 -0.64 0.68
CA LYS A 15 16.31 -0.84 0.19
C LYS A 15 16.39 -1.24 -1.28
N GLU A 16 15.35 -1.91 -1.79
CA GLU A 16 15.30 -2.36 -3.19
C GLU A 16 14.72 -1.30 -4.14
N LEU A 17 14.13 -0.23 -3.59
CA LEU A 17 13.80 0.95 -4.39
C LEU A 17 15.09 1.60 -4.90
N PRO A 18 15.17 2.00 -6.19
CA PRO A 18 16.25 2.82 -6.68
C PRO A 18 16.16 4.18 -5.97
N GLY A 19 16.95 4.36 -4.91
CA GLY A 19 17.06 5.64 -4.23
C GLY A 19 17.54 6.72 -5.21
N PRO A 20 17.14 8.00 -5.01
CA PRO A 20 17.80 9.08 -5.74
C PRO A 20 19.29 8.97 -5.46
N ALA A 21 20.11 9.13 -6.50
CA ALA A 21 21.56 9.00 -6.42
C ALA A 21 22.16 10.00 -5.42
N LEU A 22 22.14 9.66 -4.12
CA LEU A 22 22.83 10.36 -3.07
C LEU A 22 24.25 9.81 -3.05
N GLY A 23 25.10 10.48 -3.81
CA GLY A 23 26.53 10.22 -3.80
C GLY A 23 27.10 10.44 -2.41
N LYS A 24 27.81 9.42 -1.92
CA LYS A 24 28.75 9.38 -0.78
C LYS A 24 28.18 9.83 0.58
N GLU A 25 28.34 8.93 1.56
CA GLU A 25 28.03 9.15 2.97
C GLU A 25 28.61 10.47 3.48
N ASP A 26 27.76 11.48 3.66
CA ASP A 26 28.13 12.69 4.38
C ASP A 26 28.26 12.36 5.87
N SER A 27 29.50 12.20 6.30
CA SER A 27 29.99 12.11 7.69
C SER A 27 29.55 13.25 8.63
N PHE A 28 28.69 14.14 8.16
CA PHE A 28 28.16 15.30 8.86
C PHE A 28 27.27 14.88 10.04
N TRP A 29 26.36 13.91 9.85
CA TRP A 29 25.36 13.54 10.85
C TRP A 29 25.92 12.77 12.06
N ALA A 30 27.14 12.25 11.98
CA ALA A 30 27.73 11.44 13.06
C ALA A 30 28.24 12.27 14.25
N ASN A 31 28.44 13.58 14.09
CA ASN A 31 29.12 14.44 15.08
C ASN A 31 28.30 15.67 15.54
N VAL A 32 27.02 15.77 15.19
CA VAL A 32 26.18 16.90 15.62
C VAL A 32 25.60 16.61 17.00
N THR A 33 26.09 17.31 18.03
CA THR A 33 25.48 17.32 19.38
C THR A 33 24.01 17.76 19.30
N PRO A 34 23.10 17.21 20.13
CA PRO A 34 21.67 17.51 20.04
C PRO A 34 21.37 18.91 20.59
N VAL A 35 21.65 19.95 19.81
CA VAL A 35 21.26 21.34 20.07
C VAL A 35 20.83 21.95 18.73
N GLY A 36 19.59 22.41 18.61
CA GLY A 36 19.15 23.08 17.38
C GLY A 36 17.65 22.99 17.06
N ARG A 37 16.77 23.41 17.98
CA ARG A 37 15.42 23.90 17.63
C ARG A 37 15.33 25.40 17.95
N GLU A 38 16.21 26.19 17.37
CA GLU A 38 16.07 27.64 17.39
C GLU A 38 15.45 28.06 16.06
N PHE A 39 14.28 28.70 16.15
CA PHE A 39 13.51 29.16 14.99
C PHE A 39 14.35 30.19 14.21
N GLY A 40 14.62 29.92 12.92
CA GLY A 40 15.42 30.80 12.06
C GLY A 40 16.92 30.52 11.98
N SER A 41 17.41 29.36 12.45
CA SER A 41 18.80 28.94 12.21
C SER A 41 19.02 28.47 10.77
N LYS A 42 20.27 28.50 10.29
CA LYS A 42 20.62 27.97 8.95
C LYS A 42 20.28 26.48 8.80
N ASP A 43 20.28 25.72 9.90
CA ASP A 43 19.89 24.32 9.90
C ASP A 43 18.37 24.14 9.90
N TYR A 44 17.59 25.08 10.47
CA TYR A 44 16.13 25.13 10.33
C TYR A 44 15.71 25.44 8.89
N GLU A 45 16.34 26.43 8.26
CA GLU A 45 16.13 26.76 6.85
C GLU A 45 16.50 25.58 5.94
N ARG A 46 17.62 24.88 6.22
CA ARG A 46 18.02 23.68 5.46
C ARG A 46 17.06 22.49 5.67
N LEU A 47 16.46 22.34 6.85
CA LEU A 47 15.41 21.35 7.10
C LEU A 47 14.13 21.67 6.32
N LEU A 48 13.76 22.94 6.21
CA LEU A 48 12.63 23.39 5.38
C LEU A 48 12.92 23.19 3.89
N ASP A 49 14.16 23.42 3.44
CA ASP A 49 14.56 23.13 2.06
C ASP A 49 14.58 21.62 1.77
N HIS A 50 15.01 20.78 2.72
CA HIS A 50 14.95 19.32 2.56
C HIS A 50 13.49 18.83 2.52
N ASP A 51 12.63 19.38 3.39
CA ASP A 51 11.19 19.08 3.40
C ASP A 51 10.52 19.61 2.11
N HIS A 52 10.98 20.75 1.58
CA HIS A 52 10.53 21.29 0.30
C HIS A 52 11.02 20.45 -0.89
N LEU A 53 12.24 19.94 -0.87
CA LEU A 53 12.77 19.03 -1.89
C LEU A 53 12.08 17.67 -1.85
N VAL A 54 11.77 17.13 -0.66
CA VAL A 54 10.97 15.90 -0.50
C VAL A 54 9.53 16.13 -0.97
N ARG A 55 8.90 17.25 -0.59
CA ARG A 55 7.56 17.61 -1.07
C ARG A 55 7.54 17.85 -2.57
N THR A 56 8.55 18.53 -3.12
CA THR A 56 8.70 18.79 -4.56
C THR A 56 8.99 17.51 -5.32
N ALA A 57 9.83 16.61 -4.78
CA ALA A 57 10.06 15.28 -5.34
C ALA A 57 8.76 14.46 -5.36
N MET A 58 7.98 14.46 -4.27
CA MET A 58 6.65 13.83 -4.20
C MET A 58 5.63 14.47 -5.15
N THR A 59 5.77 15.77 -5.46
CA THR A 59 4.90 16.49 -6.41
C THR A 59 5.35 16.29 -7.88
N SER A 60 6.62 15.91 -8.10
CA SER A 60 7.22 15.69 -9.42
C SER A 60 7.10 14.25 -9.92
N VAL A 61 6.66 13.31 -9.07
CA VAL A 61 6.24 12.00 -9.56
C VAL A 61 4.83 12.15 -10.09
N ASP A 62 4.64 11.89 -11.38
CA ASP A 62 3.31 11.78 -11.96
C ASP A 62 2.49 10.81 -11.08
N PRO A 63 1.35 11.21 -10.49
CA PRO A 63 0.55 10.32 -9.64
C PRO A 63 0.12 9.04 -10.35
N ALA A 64 0.14 9.04 -11.69
CA ALA A 64 -0.09 7.87 -12.53
C ALA A 64 1.08 6.86 -12.54
N CYS A 65 2.30 7.26 -12.17
CA CYS A 65 3.50 6.42 -12.25
C CYS A 65 3.84 5.62 -10.97
N LEU A 66 3.15 5.83 -9.84
CA LEU A 66 3.37 5.09 -8.58
C LEU A 66 2.07 4.51 -7.96
N ALA A 67 1.07 4.25 -8.78
CA ALA A 67 -0.14 3.55 -8.34
C ALA A 67 0.23 2.09 -7.98
N LEU A 68 0.41 1.76 -6.69
CA LEU A 68 0.73 0.40 -6.25
C LEU A 68 -0.42 -0.55 -6.64
N ARG A 69 -0.10 -1.59 -7.43
CA ARG A 69 -1.06 -2.60 -7.87
C ARG A 69 -0.76 -3.93 -7.18
N VAL A 70 -1.76 -4.54 -6.56
CA VAL A 70 -1.60 -5.76 -5.76
C VAL A 70 -2.29 -6.94 -6.44
N PHE A 71 -1.55 -8.03 -6.61
CA PHE A 71 -2.04 -9.26 -7.22
C PHE A 71 -2.04 -10.37 -6.17
N LEU A 72 -3.22 -10.71 -5.63
CA LEU A 72 -3.39 -11.78 -4.66
C LEU A 72 -3.63 -13.11 -5.39
N ASP A 73 -2.62 -13.95 -5.44
CA ASP A 73 -2.64 -15.25 -6.13
C ASP A 73 -1.47 -16.12 -5.64
N ASP A 74 -1.71 -17.40 -5.38
CA ASP A 74 -0.70 -18.35 -4.91
C ASP A 74 -0.02 -19.16 -6.04
N GLU A 75 -0.64 -19.25 -7.21
CA GLU A 75 -0.23 -20.15 -8.29
C GLU A 75 0.26 -19.40 -9.53
N ARG A 76 -0.46 -18.36 -9.99
CA ARG A 76 -0.25 -17.75 -11.30
C ARG A 76 0.96 -16.83 -11.35
N ALA A 77 1.42 -16.60 -12.58
CA ALA A 77 2.45 -15.62 -12.87
C ALA A 77 1.93 -14.19 -12.61
N THR A 78 2.71 -13.43 -11.86
CA THR A 78 2.40 -12.02 -11.55
C THR A 78 2.52 -11.17 -12.82
N PRO A 79 1.48 -10.41 -13.20
CA PRO A 79 1.58 -9.50 -14.33
C PRO A 79 2.63 -8.39 -14.08
N GLU A 80 3.23 -7.87 -15.15
CA GLU A 80 4.23 -6.80 -15.05
C GLU A 80 3.64 -5.54 -14.39
N GLY A 81 4.40 -4.94 -13.47
CA GLY A 81 3.98 -3.76 -12.71
C GLY A 81 2.99 -4.05 -11.57
N TRP A 82 2.79 -5.32 -11.20
CA TRP A 82 2.03 -5.72 -10.03
C TRP A 82 2.93 -6.31 -8.95
N VAL A 83 2.61 -6.03 -7.69
CA VAL A 83 3.21 -6.67 -6.51
C VAL A 83 2.35 -7.88 -6.16
N ARG A 84 2.95 -9.08 -6.17
CA ARG A 84 2.26 -10.29 -5.74
C ARG A 84 2.26 -10.42 -4.22
N VAL A 85 1.11 -10.82 -3.71
CA VAL A 85 0.92 -11.35 -2.36
C VAL A 85 0.25 -12.72 -2.47
N TYR A 86 0.51 -13.59 -1.52
CA TYR A 86 0.03 -14.98 -1.57
C TYR A 86 -1.15 -15.18 -0.62
N TRP A 87 -1.23 -14.36 0.43
CA TRP A 87 -2.18 -14.56 1.52
C TRP A 87 -3.01 -13.32 1.83
N PRO A 88 -4.24 -13.49 2.33
CA PRO A 88 -5.12 -12.37 2.64
C PRO A 88 -4.51 -11.36 3.61
N ASN A 89 -3.80 -11.82 4.62
CA ASN A 89 -3.16 -10.95 5.61
C ASN A 89 -2.11 -10.02 4.98
N GLU A 90 -1.35 -10.51 3.98
CA GLU A 90 -0.36 -9.72 3.26
C GLU A 90 -1.02 -8.66 2.37
N ALA A 91 -2.16 -9.00 1.74
CA ALA A 91 -2.96 -8.05 0.99
C ALA A 91 -3.53 -6.96 1.92
N ILE A 92 -4.05 -7.35 3.08
CA ILE A 92 -4.59 -6.43 4.10
C ILE A 92 -3.50 -5.50 4.62
N ASP A 93 -2.30 -6.01 4.95
CA ASP A 93 -1.17 -5.19 5.39
C ASP A 93 -0.81 -4.09 4.37
N LEU A 94 -0.89 -4.39 3.06
CA LEU A 94 -0.69 -3.39 2.01
C LEU A 94 -1.87 -2.41 1.91
N LEU A 95 -3.11 -2.89 2.01
CA LEU A 95 -4.30 -2.05 1.96
C LEU A 95 -4.34 -1.03 3.10
N GLU A 96 -3.91 -1.41 4.31
CA GLU A 96 -3.83 -0.52 5.47
C GLU A 96 -2.90 0.70 5.24
N THR A 97 -1.94 0.59 4.32
CA THR A 97 -1.06 1.72 3.96
C THR A 97 -1.78 2.83 3.18
N ASN A 98 -2.98 2.58 2.65
CA ASN A 98 -3.71 3.44 1.72
C ASN A 98 -2.92 3.78 0.43
N ALA A 99 -1.83 3.06 0.13
CA ALA A 99 -1.03 3.28 -1.08
C ALA A 99 -1.51 2.43 -2.27
N VAL A 100 -2.30 1.38 -2.02
CA VAL A 100 -2.82 0.48 -3.06
C VAL A 100 -3.83 1.24 -3.91
N ALA A 101 -3.57 1.32 -5.21
CA ALA A 101 -4.45 1.95 -6.19
C ALA A 101 -5.35 0.94 -6.89
N GLU A 102 -4.84 -0.27 -7.16
CA GLU A 102 -5.57 -1.36 -7.80
C GLU A 102 -5.24 -2.69 -7.12
N ILE A 103 -6.24 -3.55 -6.95
CA ILE A 103 -6.07 -4.91 -6.42
C ILE A 103 -6.84 -5.91 -7.28
N SER A 104 -6.20 -7.04 -7.57
CA SER A 104 -6.79 -8.17 -8.28
C SER A 104 -6.74 -9.40 -7.41
N LEU A 105 -7.88 -10.08 -7.25
CA LEU A 105 -8.07 -11.13 -6.25
C LEU A 105 -8.36 -12.51 -6.88
N GLU A 106 -7.58 -13.52 -6.48
CA GLU A 106 -7.94 -14.94 -6.53
C GLU A 106 -8.64 -15.33 -5.23
N HIS A 107 -9.64 -16.20 -5.33
CA HIS A 107 -10.36 -16.73 -4.17
C HIS A 107 -9.59 -17.87 -3.52
N ASP A 108 -9.20 -18.87 -4.33
CA ASP A 108 -8.65 -20.13 -3.87
C ASP A 108 -7.12 -20.00 -3.75
N LEU A 109 -6.61 -19.92 -2.52
CA LEU A 109 -5.18 -19.66 -2.23
C LEU A 109 -4.47 -20.90 -1.67
N GLY A 110 -4.97 -22.10 -1.97
CA GLY A 110 -4.38 -23.37 -1.57
C GLY A 110 -4.48 -23.76 -0.08
N ASN A 111 -4.83 -22.85 0.83
CA ASN A 111 -5.08 -23.15 2.24
C ASN A 111 -6.12 -22.24 2.89
N ASP A 112 -7.37 -22.71 2.92
CA ASP A 112 -8.52 -22.00 3.50
C ASP A 112 -8.36 -21.65 4.98
N GLN A 113 -7.51 -22.35 5.75
CA GLN A 113 -7.25 -21.98 7.15
C GLN A 113 -6.48 -20.67 7.29
N ARG A 114 -5.79 -20.23 6.24
CA ARG A 114 -5.12 -18.93 6.16
C ARG A 114 -6.03 -17.86 5.55
N GLY A 115 -7.28 -18.21 5.24
CA GLY A 115 -8.24 -17.38 4.54
C GLY A 115 -8.16 -17.51 3.02
N THR A 116 -9.06 -16.78 2.38
CA THR A 116 -9.37 -16.77 0.96
C THR A 116 -9.37 -15.35 0.44
N GLY A 117 -9.42 -15.17 -0.89
CA GLY A 117 -9.64 -13.83 -1.47
C GLY A 117 -10.93 -13.16 -1.00
N TYR A 118 -11.94 -13.94 -0.58
CA TYR A 118 -13.19 -13.38 -0.06
C TYR A 118 -13.00 -12.65 1.28
N ASP A 119 -12.07 -13.11 2.13
CA ASP A 119 -11.78 -12.46 3.40
C ASP A 119 -11.22 -11.04 3.21
N VAL A 120 -10.46 -10.81 2.12
CA VAL A 120 -10.00 -9.46 1.75
C VAL A 120 -11.17 -8.57 1.34
N VAL A 121 -12.16 -9.10 0.62
CA VAL A 121 -13.37 -8.34 0.25
C VAL A 121 -14.15 -7.94 1.50
N LEU A 122 -14.37 -8.87 2.44
CA LEU A 122 -15.06 -8.60 3.70
C LEU A 122 -14.32 -7.54 4.54
N TRP A 123 -13.00 -7.65 4.62
CA TRP A 123 -12.19 -6.67 5.35
C TRP A 123 -12.33 -5.27 4.75
N ILE A 124 -12.29 -5.14 3.41
CA ILE A 124 -12.48 -3.83 2.74
C ILE A 124 -13.89 -3.30 3.00
N GLU A 125 -14.92 -4.14 2.93
CA GLU A 125 -16.30 -3.76 3.23
C GLU A 125 -16.45 -3.20 4.64
N GLU A 126 -15.90 -3.90 5.65
CA GLU A 126 -15.89 -3.45 7.03
C GLU A 126 -15.11 -2.13 7.18
N ALA A 127 -13.92 -2.04 6.60
CA ALA A 127 -13.08 -0.85 6.69
C ALA A 127 -13.75 0.38 6.05
N VAL A 128 -14.46 0.19 4.93
CA VAL A 128 -15.28 1.24 4.33
C VAL A 128 -16.40 1.58 5.29
N ALA A 129 -17.21 0.61 5.72
CA ALA A 129 -18.40 0.83 6.55
C ALA A 129 -18.09 1.47 7.91
N LEU A 130 -16.99 1.11 8.56
CA LEU A 130 -16.72 1.49 9.95
C LEU A 130 -15.61 2.54 10.10
N HIS A 131 -14.67 2.61 9.15
CA HIS A 131 -13.44 3.39 9.31
C HIS A 131 -13.24 4.46 8.25
N GLY A 132 -14.20 4.64 7.33
CA GLY A 132 -14.10 5.65 6.27
C GLY A 132 -12.97 5.34 5.28
N PHE A 133 -12.53 4.08 5.20
CA PHE A 133 -11.52 3.63 4.25
C PHE A 133 -11.96 3.96 2.81
N LYS A 134 -11.00 4.34 1.96
CA LYS A 134 -11.23 4.55 0.53
C LYS A 134 -10.77 3.29 -0.19
N PRO A 135 -11.70 2.49 -0.76
CA PRO A 135 -11.30 1.25 -1.39
C PRO A 135 -10.49 1.54 -2.67
N PRO A 136 -9.48 0.71 -2.99
CA PRO A 136 -8.81 0.77 -4.30
C PRO A 136 -9.76 0.35 -5.42
N LYS A 137 -9.30 0.44 -6.66
CA LYS A 137 -9.97 -0.27 -7.77
C LYS A 137 -9.83 -1.79 -7.55
N MET A 138 -10.95 -2.51 -7.54
CA MET A 138 -10.96 -3.95 -7.25
C MET A 138 -11.39 -4.76 -8.46
N THR A 139 -10.68 -5.85 -8.75
CA THR A 139 -11.06 -6.84 -9.78
C THR A 139 -10.91 -8.26 -9.27
N VAL A 140 -11.67 -9.20 -9.84
CA VAL A 140 -11.58 -10.63 -9.50
C VAL A 140 -11.06 -11.40 -10.71
N HIS A 141 -9.93 -12.09 -10.55
CA HIS A 141 -9.36 -12.95 -11.59
C HIS A 141 -9.56 -14.44 -11.29
N SER A 142 -10.29 -14.77 -10.23
CA SER A 142 -10.59 -16.15 -9.86
C SER A 142 -11.25 -16.95 -10.99
N ALA A 143 -10.78 -18.19 -11.16
CA ALA A 143 -11.38 -19.18 -12.04
C ALA A 143 -12.61 -19.86 -11.42
N ASN A 144 -12.79 -19.75 -10.09
CA ASN A 144 -13.93 -20.31 -9.38
C ASN A 144 -15.18 -19.44 -9.58
N SER A 145 -16.04 -19.84 -10.51
CA SER A 145 -17.19 -19.05 -10.96
C SER A 145 -18.18 -18.71 -9.84
N SER A 146 -18.38 -19.62 -8.87
CA SER A 146 -19.29 -19.40 -7.74
C SER A 146 -18.68 -18.39 -6.75
N ALA A 147 -17.42 -18.59 -6.37
CA ALA A 147 -16.71 -17.68 -5.49
C ALA A 147 -16.54 -16.28 -6.10
N ARG A 148 -16.19 -16.23 -7.39
CA ARG A 148 -16.08 -14.98 -8.16
C ARG A 148 -17.36 -14.16 -8.10
N GLN A 149 -18.52 -14.78 -8.35
CA GLN A 149 -19.81 -14.08 -8.29
C GLN A 149 -20.08 -13.48 -6.91
N LYS A 150 -19.72 -14.19 -5.83
CA LYS A 150 -19.85 -13.70 -4.45
C LYS A 150 -18.91 -12.52 -4.18
N MET A 151 -17.65 -12.63 -4.57
CA MET A 151 -16.66 -11.56 -4.42
C MET A 151 -17.08 -10.31 -5.20
N GLU A 152 -17.51 -10.46 -6.46
CA GLU A 152 -18.00 -9.36 -7.28
C GLU A 152 -19.27 -8.72 -6.69
N ALA A 153 -20.13 -9.50 -6.02
CA ALA A 153 -21.28 -8.95 -5.30
C ALA A 153 -20.85 -8.09 -4.09
N GLY A 154 -19.86 -8.55 -3.31
CA GLY A 154 -19.28 -7.76 -2.23
C GLY A 154 -18.62 -6.47 -2.73
N ILE A 155 -17.86 -6.54 -3.83
CA ILE A 155 -17.26 -5.35 -4.46
C ILE A 155 -18.34 -4.34 -4.88
N ARG A 156 -19.43 -4.78 -5.51
CA ARG A 156 -20.55 -3.89 -5.85
C ARG A 156 -21.17 -3.24 -4.61
N ALA A 157 -21.33 -3.99 -3.51
CA ALA A 157 -21.86 -3.43 -2.26
C ALA A 157 -20.94 -2.35 -1.67
N ILE A 158 -19.62 -2.56 -1.74
CA ILE A 158 -18.61 -1.58 -1.34
C ILE A 158 -18.73 -0.30 -2.19
N GLU A 159 -18.79 -0.44 -3.52
CA GLU A 159 -18.90 0.70 -4.45
C GLU A 159 -20.16 1.52 -4.20
N GLN A 160 -21.31 0.87 -3.98
CA GLN A 160 -22.56 1.54 -3.63
C GLN A 160 -22.47 2.27 -2.28
N SER A 161 -21.87 1.62 -1.27
CA SER A 161 -21.68 2.24 0.05
C SER A 161 -20.84 3.51 -0.01
N VAL A 162 -19.81 3.53 -0.87
CA VAL A 162 -19.00 4.73 -1.11
C VAL A 162 -19.79 5.81 -1.84
N LEU A 163 -20.61 5.44 -2.82
CA LEU A 163 -21.42 6.40 -3.59
C LEU A 163 -22.45 7.11 -2.70
N VAL A 164 -23.22 6.36 -1.91
CA VAL A 164 -24.23 6.91 -0.99
C VAL A 164 -23.61 7.90 -0.01
N ARG A 165 -22.40 7.64 0.49
CA ARG A 165 -21.69 8.57 1.38
C ARG A 165 -21.32 9.87 0.68
N LYS A 166 -20.88 9.82 -0.58
CA LYS A 166 -20.56 11.03 -1.35
C LYS A 166 -21.78 11.91 -1.55
N GLU A 167 -22.97 11.33 -1.68
CA GLU A 167 -24.23 12.09 -1.80
C GLU A 167 -24.68 12.73 -0.49
N MET A 168 -24.20 12.24 0.65
CA MET A 168 -24.54 12.74 1.99
C MET A 168 -23.56 13.78 2.56
N THR A 169 -22.43 14.05 1.87
CA THR A 169 -21.37 14.96 2.34
C THR A 169 -21.34 16.24 1.51
#